data_AF-A0A2W1B069-F1
#
_entry.id   AF-A0A2W1B069-F1
#
_cell.length_a   1.000
_cell.length_b   1.000
_cell.length_c   1.000
_cell.angle_alpha   90.00
_cell.angle_beta   90.00
_cell.angle_gamma   90.00
#
_symmetry.space_group_name_H-M   'P 1'
#
loop_
_entity.id
_entity.type
_entity.pdbx_description
1 polymer ?
#
loop_
_entity_poly.entity_id
_entity_poly.type
_entity_poly.pdbx_seq_one_letter_code
_entity_poly.pdbx_strand_id
1 'polypeptide(L)' 'MKKDFMWIAGIEDTFVTKTDRTSARSLDEYELTQHYSNWEKDLEIIADTGFKYVRYGIPWYTVNPEKGRF' A
#
# COMPACT_ATOMS: atom_id res chain seq x y z
N MET A 1 12.18 -22.06 -19.21
CA MET A 1 13.01 -20.92 -18.75
C MET A 1 12.98 -20.93 -17.23
N LYS A 2 14.11 -21.10 -16.54
CA LYS A 2 14.15 -20.96 -15.08
C LYS A 2 13.83 -19.50 -14.76
N LYS A 3 12.90 -19.26 -13.84
CA LYS A 3 12.69 -17.90 -13.31
C LYS A 3 13.83 -17.64 -12.31
N ASP A 4 14.55 -16.54 -12.51
CA ASP A 4 15.54 -16.10 -11.55
C ASP A 4 14.84 -15.65 -10.26
N PHE A 5 15.48 -15.91 -9.13
CA PHE A 5 15.03 -15.41 -7.84
C PHE A 5 15.20 -13.88 -7.80
N MET A 6 14.19 -13.17 -7.29
CA MET A 6 14.15 -11.70 -7.28
C MET A 6 13.80 -11.18 -5.89
N TRP A 7 14.46 -10.08 -5.52
CA TRP A 7 14.09 -9.26 -4.37
C TRP A 7 13.15 -8.15 -4.80
N ILE A 8 12.14 -7.83 -3.97
CA ILE A 8 11.09 -6.85 -4.25
C ILE A 8 10.94 -5.95 -3.02
N ALA A 9 10.83 -4.63 -3.23
CA ALA A 9 10.50 -3.67 -2.18
C ALA A 9 8.98 -3.52 -2.03
N GLY A 10 8.50 -2.95 -0.93
CA GLY A 10 7.09 -2.68 -0.74
C GLY A 10 6.87 -1.48 0.18
N ILE A 11 5.70 -0.88 0.03
CA ILE A 11 5.17 0.11 0.97
C ILE A 11 4.10 -0.60 1.80
N GLU A 12 4.14 -0.39 3.11
CA GLU A 12 3.11 -0.91 4.02
C GLU A 12 1.75 -0.30 3.65
N ASP A 13 0.79 -1.17 3.34
CA ASP A 13 -0.49 -0.85 2.71
C ASP A 13 -1.65 -1.64 3.34
N THR A 14 -1.57 -1.89 4.65
CA THR A 14 -2.66 -2.52 5.40
C THR A 14 -3.81 -1.54 5.56
N PHE A 15 -4.97 -1.96 5.06
CA PHE A 15 -6.22 -1.22 5.20
C PHE A 15 -7.23 -2.08 5.95
N VAL A 16 -7.53 -1.71 7.20
CA VAL A 16 -8.61 -2.31 8.00
C VAL A 16 -9.72 -1.28 8.15
N THR A 17 -10.70 -1.35 7.26
CA THR A 17 -11.79 -0.36 7.19
C THR A 17 -13.06 -0.80 7.93
N LYS A 18 -13.26 -2.10 8.09
CA LYS A 18 -14.37 -2.64 8.85
C LYS A 18 -13.92 -2.92 10.28
N THR A 19 -14.39 -2.08 11.20
CA THR A 19 -14.16 -2.21 12.63
C THR A 19 -15.32 -2.93 13.30
N ASP A 20 -15.05 -3.57 14.43
CA ASP A 20 -16.08 -4.13 15.30
C ASP A 20 -15.77 -3.83 16.78
N ARG A 21 -16.51 -4.43 17.71
CA ARG A 21 -16.29 -4.20 19.15
C ARG A 21 -14.90 -4.66 19.64
N THR A 22 -14.25 -5.57 18.92
CA THR A 22 -12.93 -6.11 19.25
C THR A 22 -11.79 -5.35 18.56
N SER A 23 -12.03 -4.83 17.35
CA SER A 23 -11.11 -3.95 16.63
C SER A 23 -11.81 -2.64 16.30
N ALA A 24 -11.94 -1.77 17.30
CA ALA A 24 -12.72 -0.54 17.19
C ALA A 24 -12.04 0.56 16.36
N ARG A 25 -10.75 0.39 16.03
CA ARG A 25 -9.97 1.38 15.29
C ARG A 25 -9.73 0.90 13.88
N SER A 26 -10.07 1.75 12.92
CA SER A 26 -9.67 1.53 11.53
C SER A 26 -8.16 1.70 11.41
N LEU A 27 -7.56 0.96 10.49
CA LEU A 27 -6.16 1.07 10.15
C LEU A 27 -6.04 1.50 8.70
N ASP A 28 -5.24 2.53 8.47
CA ASP A 28 -4.82 2.96 7.15
C ASP A 28 -3.34 3.30 7.25
N GLU A 29 -2.49 2.39 6.78
CA GLU A 29 -1.03 2.57 6.86
C GLU A 29 -0.53 3.69 5.96
N TYR A 30 -1.24 4.02 4.89
CA TYR A 30 -0.87 5.17 4.06
C TYR A 30 -1.10 6.48 4.80
N GLU A 31 -2.18 6.58 5.58
CA GLU A 31 -2.40 7.75 6.44
C GLU A 31 -1.35 7.80 7.56
N LEU A 32 -1.11 6.67 8.26
CA LEU A 32 -0.15 6.62 9.37
C LEU A 32 1.28 6.97 8.96
N THR A 33 1.67 6.59 7.74
CA THR A 33 3.00 6.87 7.18
C THR A 33 3.04 8.16 6.35
N GLN A 34 1.91 8.86 6.22
CA GLN A 34 1.74 10.06 5.39
C GLN A 34 2.01 9.82 3.90
N HIS A 35 1.89 8.57 3.44
CA HIS A 35 2.13 8.18 2.06
C HIS A 35 1.22 8.94 1.09
N TYR A 36 -0.05 9.20 1.44
CA TYR A 36 -0.95 9.97 0.55
C TYR A 36 -0.41 11.34 0.17
N SER A 37 0.28 12.01 1.09
CA SER A 37 0.86 13.33 0.85
C SER A 37 2.27 13.25 0.26
N ASN A 38 3.01 12.16 0.53
CA ASN A 38 4.43 12.04 0.22
C ASN A 38 4.75 10.94 -0.80
N TRP A 39 3.75 10.39 -1.50
CA TRP A 39 3.91 9.17 -2.32
C TRP A 39 5.01 9.30 -3.38
N GLU A 40 5.17 10.47 -4.00
CA GLU A 40 6.24 10.73 -4.97
C GLU A 40 7.61 10.54 -4.33
N LYS A 41 7.79 11.08 -3.12
CA LYS A 41 9.05 10.97 -2.38
C LYS A 41 9.32 9.54 -1.94
N ASP A 42 8.28 8.81 -1.55
CA ASP A 42 8.42 7.40 -1.19
C ASP A 42 8.84 6.55 -2.39
N LEU A 43 8.31 6.83 -3.59
CA LEU A 43 8.74 6.17 -4.82
C LEU A 43 10.18 6.53 -5.21
N GLU A 44 10.61 7.77 -5.01
CA GLU A 44 12.01 8.17 -5.18
C GLU A 44 12.93 7.38 -4.24
N ILE A 45 12.57 7.27 -2.96
CA ILE A 45 13.33 6.50 -1.97
C ILE A 45 13.44 5.04 -2.41
N ILE A 46 12.35 4.44 -2.89
CA ILE A 46 12.36 3.07 -3.42
C ILE A 46 13.30 2.94 -4.61
N ALA A 47 13.27 3.89 -5.56
CA ALA A 47 14.18 3.89 -6.70
C ALA A 47 15.66 3.94 -6.26
N ASP A 48 15.97 4.72 -5.23
CA ASP A 48 17.32 4.86 -4.67
C ASP A 48 17.81 3.59 -3.95
N THR A 49 16.93 2.68 -3.53
CA THR A 49 17.33 1.40 -2.91
C THR A 49 18.00 0.40 -3.86
N GLY A 50 17.85 0.59 -5.19
CA GLY A 50 18.38 -0.32 -6.22
C GLY A 50 17.54 -1.57 -6.48
N PHE A 51 16.37 -1.71 -5.84
CA PHE A 51 15.41 -2.76 -6.19
C PHE A 51 14.81 -2.49 -7.58
N LYS A 52 14.66 -3.56 -8.38
CA LYS A 52 14.10 -3.46 -9.73
C LYS A 52 12.57 -3.51 -9.78
N TYR A 53 11.95 -3.95 -8.69
CA TYR A 53 10.53 -4.18 -8.60
C TYR A 53 10.00 -3.74 -7.24
N VAL A 54 8.78 -3.22 -7.24
CA VAL A 54 8.04 -2.80 -6.05
C VAL A 54 6.66 -3.45 -6.06
N ARG A 55 6.22 -3.91 -4.90
CA ARG A 55 4.82 -4.22 -4.63
C ARG A 55 4.14 -2.93 -4.19
N TYR A 56 3.19 -2.47 -4.98
CA TYR A 56 2.42 -1.25 -4.70
C TYR A 56 0.94 -1.60 -4.68
N GLY A 57 0.32 -1.52 -3.51
CA GLY A 57 -1.11 -1.71 -3.35
C GLY A 57 -1.87 -0.40 -3.42
N ILE A 58 -3.17 -0.50 -3.62
CA ILE A 58 -4.07 0.65 -3.70
C ILE A 58 -5.14 0.46 -2.62
N PRO A 59 -5.51 1.49 -1.85
CA PRO A 59 -6.55 1.40 -0.84
C PRO A 59 -7.90 1.08 -1.48
N TRP A 60 -8.26 -0.21 -1.50
CA TRP A 60 -9.44 -0.71 -2.20
C TRP A 60 -10.75 -0.04 -1.77
N TYR A 61 -10.88 0.31 -0.48
CA TYR A 61 -12.06 0.99 0.05
C TYR A 61 -12.23 2.43 -0.50
N THR A 62 -11.20 3.02 -1.11
CA THR A 62 -11.29 4.34 -1.74
C THR A 62 -11.66 4.23 -3.22
N VAL A 63 -11.03 3.28 -3.93
CA VAL A 63 -11.22 3.06 -5.38
C VAL A 63 -12.39 2.12 -5.72
N ASN A 64 -12.94 1.44 -4.73
CA ASN A 64 -14.16 0.64 -4.85
C ASN A 64 -14.90 0.66 -3.50
N PRO A 65 -15.48 1.82 -3.13
CA PRO A 65 -16.10 2.01 -1.83
C PRO A 65 -17.41 1.22 -1.68
N GLU A 66 -18.12 0.99 -2.78
CA GLU A 66 -19.40 0.30 -2.82
C GLU A 66 -19.66 -0.35 -4.18
N LYS A 67 -20.63 -1.26 -4.23
CA LYS A 67 -20.94 -2.03 -5.44
C LYS A 67 -21.32 -1.10 -6.60
N GLY A 68 -20.50 -1.12 -7.65
CA GLY A 68 -20.75 -0.38 -8.88
C GLY A 68 -20.24 1.07 -8.87
N ARG A 69 -19.45 1.46 -7.85
CA ARG A 69 -18.77 2.75 -7.81
C ARG A 69 -17.26 2.55 -7.78
N PHE A 70 -16.56 3.23 -8.68
CA PHE A 70 -15.10 3.16 -8.87
C PHE A 70 -14.51 4.57 -8.94
#